data_AF-A0A8T7ASH2-F1
#
_entry.id   AF-A0A8T7ASH2-F1
#
_cell.length_a   1.000
_cell.length_b   1.000
_cell.length_c   1.000
_cell.angle_alpha   90.00
_cell.angle_beta   90.00
_cell.angle_gamma   90.00
#
_symmetry.space_group_name_H-M   'P 1'
#
loop_
_entity.id
_entity.type
_entity.pdbx_description
1 polymer ?
#
loop_
_entity_poly.entity_id
_entity_poly.type
_entity_poly.pdbx_seq_one_letter_code
_entity_poly.pdbx_strand_id
1 'polypeptide(L)' 'MTPEKRYRLIAEAAFLKAESRGFIGGDPVEDWLAAEKEVQDLLTG' A
#
# COMPACT_ATOMS: atom_id res chain seq x y z
N MET A 1 7.94 -13.57 -6.93
CA MET A 1 8.04 -12.10 -6.96
C MET A 1 9.28 -11.67 -6.18
N THR A 2 10.05 -10.66 -6.61
CA THR A 2 11.22 -10.19 -5.84
C THR A 2 10.78 -9.29 -4.67
N PRO A 3 11.58 -9.18 -3.60
CA PRO A 3 11.29 -8.27 -2.48
C PRO A 3 11.13 -6.81 -2.92
N GLU A 4 11.96 -6.33 -3.85
CA GLU A 4 11.85 -4.93 -4.34
C GLU A 4 10.57 -4.70 -5.15
N LYS A 5 10.10 -5.72 -5.88
CA LYS A 5 8.83 -5.63 -6.61
C LYS A 5 7.65 -5.64 -5.64
N ARG A 6 7.71 -6.43 -4.56
CA ARG A 6 6.72 -6.37 -3.47
C ARG A 6 6.65 -4.97 -2.87
N TYR A 7 7.80 -4.44 -2.50
CA TYR A 7 7.93 -3.14 -1.85
C TYR A 7 7.32 -2.01 -2.70
N ARG A 8 7.62 -1.98 -4.00
CA ARG A 8 7.05 -0.97 -4.90
C ARG A 8 5.52 -1.03 -4.99
N LEU A 9 4.95 -2.22 -5.07
CA LEU A 9 3.48 -2.38 -5.10
C LEU A 9 2.83 -1.88 -3.81
N ILE A 10 3.42 -2.19 -2.65
CA ILE A 10 2.92 -1.72 -1.35
C ILE A 10 3.03 -0.20 -1.28
N ALA A 11 4.19 0.36 -1.64
CA ALA A 11 4.43 1.80 -1.60
C ALA A 11 3.47 2.58 -2.52
N GLU A 12 3.23 2.07 -3.72
CA GLU A 12 2.28 2.66 -4.67
C GLU A 12 0.84 2.59 -4.14
N ALA A 13 0.41 1.44 -3.61
CA ALA A 13 -0.93 1.31 -3.03
C ALA A 13 -1.12 2.21 -1.79
N ALA A 14 -0.13 2.30 -0.90
CA ALA A 14 -0.16 3.20 0.25
C ALA A 14 -0.20 4.68 -0.18
N PHE A 15 0.56 5.04 -1.22
CA PHE A 15 0.54 6.38 -1.79
C PHE A 15 -0.84 6.72 -2.36
N LEU A 16 -1.44 5.83 -3.16
CA LEU A 16 -2.77 6.05 -3.73
C LEU A 16 -3.86 6.18 -2.64
N LYS A 17 -3.74 5.46 -1.54
CA LYS A 17 -4.63 5.64 -0.37
C LYS A 17 -4.50 7.03 0.23
N ALA A 18 -3.27 7.51 0.39
CA ALA A 18 -3.00 8.87 0.85
C ALA A 18 -3.48 9.94 -0.15
N GLU A 19 -3.25 9.73 -1.43
CA GLU A 19 -3.72 10.61 -2.51
C GLU A 19 -5.25 10.68 -2.57
N SER A 20 -5.95 9.56 -2.34
CA SER A 20 -7.42 9.50 -2.39
C SER A 20 -8.11 10.42 -1.37
N ARG A 21 -7.43 10.73 -0.25
CA ARG A 21 -7.85 11.71 0.76
C ARG A 21 -7.18 13.07 0.59
N GLY A 22 -6.52 13.31 -0.54
CA GLY A 22 -5.77 14.53 -0.82
C GLY A 22 -4.57 14.76 0.10
N PHE A 23 -4.01 13.68 0.67
CA PHE A 23 -2.98 13.71 1.72
C PHE A 23 -3.40 14.47 2.98
N ILE A 24 -4.70 14.68 3.19
CA ILE A 24 -5.24 15.39 4.35
C ILE A 24 -5.86 14.35 5.31
N GLY A 25 -5.35 14.32 6.53
CA GLY A 25 -5.76 13.33 7.53
C GLY A 25 -5.23 11.93 7.20
N GLY A 26 -5.71 10.94 7.95
CA GLY A 26 -5.20 9.56 7.89
C GLY A 26 -3.83 9.39 8.55
N ASP A 27 -3.38 8.13 8.63
CA ASP A 27 -2.09 7.76 9.20
C ASP A 27 -1.30 6.98 8.14
N PRO A 28 -0.11 7.45 7.72
CA PRO A 28 0.71 6.79 6.70
C PRO A 28 1.10 5.34 7.05
N VAL A 29 1.20 4.99 8.33
CA VAL A 29 1.45 3.63 8.79
C VAL A 29 0.21 2.76 8.57
N GLU A 30 -0.98 3.27 8.88
CA GLU A 30 -2.23 2.55 8.61
C GLU A 30 -2.42 2.30 7.11
N ASP A 31 -2.08 3.28 6.25
CA ASP A 31 -2.13 3.09 4.80
C ASP A 31 -1.15 2.03 4.31
N TRP A 32 0.05 2.03 4.88
CA TRP A 32 1.07 1.03 4.59
C TRP A 32 0.58 -0.36 4.98
N LEU A 33 0.05 -0.53 6.20
CA LEU A 33 -0.48 -1.81 6.68
C LEU A 33 -1.65 -2.30 5.82
N ALA A 34 -2.56 -1.40 5.43
CA ALA A 34 -3.65 -1.73 4.51
C ALA A 34 -3.14 -2.15 3.12
N ALA A 35 -2.16 -1.41 2.58
CA ALA A 35 -1.53 -1.74 1.31
C ALA A 35 -0.75 -3.07 1.35
N GLU A 36 -0.07 -3.38 2.45
CA GLU A 36 0.60 -4.67 2.65
C GLU A 36 -0.38 -5.83 2.55
N LYS A 37 -1.54 -5.70 3.19
CA LYS A 37 -2.60 -6.70 3.14
C LYS A 37 -3.17 -6.85 1.72
N GLU A 38 -3.49 -5.76 1.05
CA GLU A 38 -4.03 -5.80 -0.32
C GLU A 38 -3.05 -6.45 -1.30
N VAL A 39 -1.78 -6.08 -1.25
CA VAL A 39 -0.75 -6.67 -2.10
C VAL A 39 -0.54 -8.15 -1.76
N GLN A 40 -0.59 -8.53 -0.48
CA GLN A 40 -0.52 -9.92 -0.06
C GLN A 40 -1.68 -10.72 -0.66
N ASP A 41 -2.92 -10.24 -0.53
CA ASP A 41 -4.12 -10.91 -1.02
C ASP A 41 -4.07 -11.11 -2.55
N LEU A 42 -3.60 -10.11 -3.31
CA LEU A 42 -3.40 -10.19 -4.77
C LEU A 42 -2.37 -11.24 -5.21
N LEU A 43 -1.40 -11.58 -4.35
CA LEU A 43 -0.32 -12.50 -4.68
C LEU A 43 -0.59 -13.93 -4.25
N THR A 44 -1.50 -14.11 -3.29
CA THR A 44 -1.91 -15.43 -2.81
C THR A 44 -3.25 -15.90 -3.38
N GLY A 45 -4.00 -15.01 -4.03
CA GLY A 45 -5.23 -15.31 -4.76
C GLY A 45 -5.01 -15.86 -6.16
#